data_AF-A0A7R9KFF1-F1
#
_entry.id   AF-A0A7R9KFF1-F1
#
_cell.length_a   1.000
_cell.length_b   1.000
_cell.length_c   1.000
_cell.angle_alpha   90.00
_cell.angle_beta   90.00
_cell.angle_gamma   90.00
#
_symmetry.space_group_name_H-M   'P 1'
#
loop_
_entity.id
_entity.type
_entity.pdbx_description
1 polymer ?
#
loop_
_entity_poly.entity_id
_entity_poly.type
_entity_poly.pdbx_seq_one_letter_code
_entity_poly.pdbx_strand_id
1 'polypeptide(L)'
;MGCKVSDTKCYRKARPCRGFIRDTILDWDQDLPRNELRWADKYSRECDLAICLGTTLQIEPAGSLPFLTKKVNSGRVVIVNLQPTKFDPKADLVIHDYVDNVMTLLCKTLDVKLETYDPSSDPIKTRPSMEWRR
;
A
#
# COMPACT_ATOMS: atom_id res chain seq x y z
N MET A 1 14.56 6.94 4.77
CA MET A 1 14.22 6.51 3.40
C MET A 1 15.22 5.48 2.92
N GLY A 2 14.75 4.35 2.38
CA GLY A 2 15.56 3.34 1.70
C GLY A 2 16.55 4.01 0.79
N CYS A 3 17.83 3.79 1.04
CA CYS A 3 18.92 4.54 0.43
C CYS A 3 20.17 3.69 0.28
N LYS A 4 20.03 2.35 0.28
CA LYS A 4 21.20 1.50 0.05
C LYS A 4 21.65 1.81 -1.37
N VAL A 5 22.88 2.32 -1.46
CA VAL A 5 23.45 2.79 -2.71
C VAL A 5 23.80 1.56 -3.53
N SER A 6 23.26 1.49 -4.75
CA SER A 6 23.66 0.50 -5.74
C SER A 6 24.96 0.94 -6.42
N ASP A 7 25.73 -0.01 -6.94
CA ASP A 7 26.87 0.27 -7.81
C ASP A 7 26.46 0.82 -9.20
N THR A 8 25.16 0.85 -9.48
CA THR A 8 24.60 1.33 -10.76
C THR A 8 24.51 2.86 -10.78
N LYS A 9 25.16 3.49 -11.77
CA LYS A 9 25.04 4.93 -12.02
C LYS A 9 23.67 5.30 -12.62
N CYS A 10 23.27 6.56 -12.47
CA CYS A 10 22.06 7.09 -13.09
C CYS A 10 22.05 6.86 -14.62
N TYR A 11 21.07 6.10 -15.13
CA TYR A 11 20.94 5.77 -16.55
C TYR A 11 19.97 6.71 -17.32
N ARG A 12 19.50 7.81 -16.72
CA ARG A 12 18.56 8.75 -17.39
C ARG A 12 19.15 9.21 -18.73
N LYS A 13 18.52 8.84 -19.85
CA LYS A 13 19.04 9.06 -21.21
C LYS A 13 19.31 10.53 -21.56
N ALA A 14 18.42 11.45 -21.18
CA ALA A 14 18.51 12.84 -21.62
C ALA A 14 19.46 13.71 -20.77
N ARG A 15 19.51 13.46 -19.45
CA ARG A 15 20.33 14.22 -18.48
C ARG A 15 20.71 13.31 -17.31
N PRO A 16 21.68 12.40 -17.47
CA PRO A 16 22.13 11.55 -16.38
C PRO A 16 22.83 12.41 -15.33
N CYS A 17 22.43 12.27 -14.07
CA CYS A 17 23.18 12.89 -12.97
C CYS A 17 24.41 12.03 -12.63
N ARG A 18 25.34 12.58 -11.85
CA ARG A 18 26.54 11.84 -11.37
C ARG A 18 26.26 10.90 -10.19
N GLY A 19 24.99 10.76 -9.80
CA GLY A 19 24.56 9.95 -8.67
C GLY A 19 24.44 8.47 -9.02
N PHE A 20 24.46 7.66 -7.96
CA PHE A 20 24.14 6.24 -7.99
C PHE A 20 22.66 6.02 -7.68
N ILE A 21 22.09 4.95 -8.25
CA ILE A 21 20.73 4.52 -7.95
C ILE A 21 20.66 4.04 -6.52
N ARG A 22 19.52 4.26 -5.87
CA ARG A 22 19.21 3.76 -4.54
C ARG A 22 17.93 2.96 -4.60
N ASP A 23 17.83 1.94 -3.76
CA ASP A 23 16.55 1.27 -3.53
C ASP A 23 15.56 2.22 -2.83
N THR A 24 14.30 1.79 -2.79
CA THR A 24 13.25 2.47 -2.03
C THR A 24 12.74 1.61 -0.87
N ILE A 25 13.46 0.54 -0.55
CA ILE A 25 13.08 -0.42 0.50
C ILE A 25 13.50 0.15 1.85
N LEU A 26 12.52 0.27 2.76
CA LEU A 26 12.76 0.80 4.10
C LEU A 26 13.38 -0.27 5.00
N ASP A 27 14.40 0.14 5.77
CA ASP A 27 14.91 -0.60 6.93
C ASP A 27 14.20 -0.14 8.22
N TRP A 28 14.35 -0.88 9.31
CA TRP A 28 13.55 -0.69 10.55
C TRP A 28 13.54 0.73 11.12
N ASP A 29 14.69 1.42 11.08
CA ASP A 29 14.85 2.77 11.64
C ASP A 29 14.82 3.88 10.58
N GLN A 30 14.23 3.60 9.42
CA GLN A 30 14.16 4.56 8.34
C GLN A 30 12.81 5.25 8.27
N ASP A 31 12.86 6.58 8.19
CA ASP A 31 11.68 7.38 7.90
C ASP A 31 11.01 6.95 6.60
N LEU A 32 9.68 6.85 6.65
CA LEU A 32 8.82 6.74 5.49
C LEU A 32 9.01 7.93 4.55
N PRO A 33 8.77 7.73 3.24
CA PRO A 33 8.70 8.80 2.27
C PRO A 33 7.71 9.90 2.71
N ARG A 34 8.21 11.12 2.93
CA ARG A 34 7.44 12.22 3.54
C ARG A 34 6.20 12.61 2.75
N ASN A 35 6.26 12.57 1.42
CA ASN A 35 5.14 13.01 0.59
C ASN A 35 4.01 11.97 0.65
N GLU A 36 4.37 10.71 0.52
CA GLU A 36 3.50 9.55 0.50
C GLU A 36 2.81 9.40 1.86
N LEU A 37 3.56 9.56 2.95
CA LEU A 37 2.98 9.59 4.30
C LEU A 37 2.03 10.78 4.49
N ARG A 38 2.37 11.97 3.97
CA ARG A 38 1.49 13.15 4.02
C ARG A 38 0.19 12.92 3.24
N TRP A 39 0.27 12.33 2.06
CA TRP A 39 -0.92 11.99 1.26
C TRP A 39 -1.77 10.93 1.97
N ALA A 40 -1.14 9.90 2.52
CA ALA A 40 -1.84 8.86 3.27
C ALA A 40 -2.55 9.43 4.49
N ASP A 41 -1.89 10.25 5.32
CA ASP A 41 -2.52 10.93 6.46
C ASP A 41 -3.71 11.79 6.04
N LYS A 42 -3.55 12.61 4.98
CA LYS A 42 -4.63 13.45 4.46
C LYS A 42 -5.86 12.62 4.07
N TYR A 43 -5.70 11.63 3.19
CA TYR A 43 -6.83 10.84 2.71
C TYR A 43 -7.43 9.94 3.78
N SER A 44 -6.62 9.44 4.73
CA SER A 44 -7.13 8.69 5.87
C SER A 44 -7.96 9.53 6.83
N ARG A 45 -7.74 10.86 6.90
CA ARG A 45 -8.61 11.77 7.67
C ARG A 45 -9.88 12.11 6.92
N GLU A 46 -9.79 12.28 5.60
CA GLU A 46 -10.89 12.74 4.74
C GLU A 46 -11.88 11.63 4.38
N CYS A 47 -11.47 10.36 4.36
CA CYS A 47 -12.37 9.27 4.02
C CYS A 47 -13.48 9.08 5.05
N ASP A 48 -14.62 8.54 4.63
CA ASP A 48 -15.75 8.11 5.45
C ASP A 48 -15.72 6.60 5.74
N LEU A 49 -14.94 5.83 4.97
CA LEU A 49 -14.68 4.41 5.13
C LEU A 49 -13.21 4.10 4.88
N ALA A 50 -12.58 3.37 5.79
CA ALA A 50 -11.25 2.79 5.62
C ALA A 50 -11.34 1.26 5.68
N ILE A 51 -10.75 0.57 4.71
CA ILE A 51 -10.74 -0.90 4.63
C ILE A 51 -9.29 -1.39 4.70
N CYS A 52 -8.98 -2.21 5.70
CA CYS A 52 -7.67 -2.83 5.88
C CYS A 52 -7.73 -4.27 5.35
N LEU A 53 -6.89 -4.60 4.36
CA LEU A 53 -6.86 -5.94 3.74
C LEU A 53 -5.51 -6.60 4.00
N GLY A 54 -5.51 -7.78 4.63
CA GLY A 54 -4.30 -8.62 4.74
C GLY A 54 -3.15 -8.01 5.54
N THR A 55 -3.43 -7.21 6.56
CA THR A 55 -2.42 -6.57 7.41
C THR A 55 -2.73 -6.76 8.89
N THR A 56 -1.69 -7.00 9.70
CA THR A 56 -1.80 -7.10 11.17
C THR A 56 -1.85 -5.74 11.85
N LEU A 57 -1.57 -4.66 11.10
CA LEU A 57 -1.56 -3.27 11.55
C LEU A 57 -0.57 -2.99 12.71
N GLN A 58 0.50 -3.77 12.83
CA GLN A 58 1.47 -3.62 13.93
C GLN A 58 2.53 -2.55 13.69
N ILE A 59 2.82 -2.23 12.42
CA ILE A 59 3.90 -1.32 12.05
C ILE A 59 3.39 0.11 12.01
N GLU A 60 4.00 0.98 12.81
CA GLU A 60 3.68 2.40 12.85
C GLU A 60 4.59 3.19 11.90
N PRO A 61 4.10 4.30 11.32
CA PRO A 61 2.75 4.88 11.42
C PRO A 61 1.68 4.20 10.54
N ALA A 62 2.04 3.26 9.65
CA ALA A 62 1.10 2.73 8.65
C ALA A 62 -0.16 2.07 9.26
N GLY A 63 -0.01 1.35 10.37
CA GLY A 63 -1.10 0.64 11.03
C GLY A 63 -2.13 1.54 11.71
N SER A 64 -1.76 2.75 12.10
CA SER A 64 -2.68 3.69 12.75
C SER A 64 -3.42 4.62 11.78
N LEU A 65 -2.92 4.76 10.55
CA LEU A 65 -3.53 5.61 9.50
C LEU A 65 -5.04 5.33 9.29
N PRO A 66 -5.50 4.08 9.11
CA PRO A 66 -6.91 3.79 8.85
C PRO A 66 -7.86 4.29 9.94
N PHE A 67 -7.39 4.53 11.16
CA PHE A 67 -8.20 4.99 12.29
C PHE A 67 -8.26 6.51 12.42
N LEU A 68 -7.54 7.27 11.58
CA LEU A 68 -7.63 8.72 11.56
C LEU A 68 -9.03 9.19 11.14
N THR A 69 -9.72 8.45 10.26
CA THR A 69 -11.10 8.74 9.82
C THR A 69 -12.07 8.78 11.00
N LYS A 70 -11.92 7.88 11.99
CA LYS A 70 -12.77 7.83 13.18
C LYS A 70 -12.69 9.11 14.01
N LYS A 71 -11.51 9.74 14.05
CA LYS A 71 -11.26 10.92 14.89
C LYS A 71 -11.81 12.21 14.28
N VAL A 72 -11.79 12.31 12.95
CA VAL A 72 -12.10 13.57 12.25
C VAL A 72 -13.52 13.57 11.70
N ASN A 73 -13.92 12.49 11.04
CA ASN A 73 -15.16 12.43 10.26
C ASN A 73 -16.20 11.45 10.84
N SER A 74 -15.94 10.84 12.00
CA SER A 74 -16.72 9.70 12.51
C SER A 74 -16.86 8.58 11.48
N GLY A 75 -15.86 8.43 10.59
CA GLY A 75 -15.89 7.42 9.55
C GLY A 75 -15.70 6.02 10.12
N ARG A 76 -15.93 5.02 9.27
CA ARG A 76 -15.93 3.60 9.64
C ARG A 76 -14.64 2.92 9.24
N VAL A 77 -14.25 1.92 10.02
CA VAL A 77 -13.07 1.09 9.75
C VAL A 77 -13.49 -0.37 9.67
N VAL A 78 -13.14 -1.01 8.56
CA VAL A 78 -13.34 -2.44 8.30
C VAL A 78 -11.99 -3.13 8.23
N ILE A 79 -11.85 -4.26 8.90
CA ILE A 79 -10.64 -5.08 8.84
C ILE A 79 -10.98 -6.44 8.25
N VAL A 80 -10.25 -6.84 7.21
CA VAL A 80 -10.31 -8.18 6.61
C VAL A 80 -8.95 -8.83 6.75
N ASN A 81 -8.84 -9.79 7.66
CA ASN A 81 -7.59 -10.51 7.90
C ASN A 81 -7.85 -11.87 8.54
N LEU A 82 -7.06 -12.88 8.16
CA LEU A 82 -7.19 -14.24 8.72
C LEU A 82 -6.85 -14.30 10.22
N GLN A 83 -5.87 -13.50 10.64
CA GLN A 83 -5.42 -13.45 12.03
C GLN A 83 -5.99 -12.24 12.75
N PRO A 84 -6.19 -12.32 14.08
CA PRO A 84 -6.54 -11.17 14.90
C PRO A 84 -5.54 -10.02 14.73
N THR A 85 -6.03 -8.79 14.74
CA THR A 85 -5.18 -7.59 14.65
C THR A 85 -5.18 -6.81 15.96
N LYS A 86 -4.14 -5.99 16.15
CA LYS A 86 -4.02 -5.09 17.31
C LYS A 86 -5.23 -4.15 17.46
N PHE A 87 -5.92 -3.85 16.38
CA PHE A 87 -6.98 -2.85 16.34
C PHE A 87 -8.39 -3.41 16.11
N ASP A 88 -8.59 -4.73 16.17
CA ASP A 88 -9.92 -5.34 16.06
C ASP A 88 -10.97 -4.68 17.00
N PRO A 89 -10.66 -4.36 18.28
CA PRO A 89 -11.63 -3.70 19.17
C PRO A 89 -12.03 -2.28 18.76
N LYS A 90 -11.30 -1.65 17.82
CA LYS A 90 -11.58 -0.29 17.33
C LYS A 90 -12.30 -0.27 15.98
N ALA A 91 -12.31 -1.40 15.27
CA ALA A 91 -12.97 -1.55 13.99
C ALA A 91 -14.49 -1.64 14.17
N ASP A 92 -15.23 -1.17 13.16
CA ASP A 92 -16.69 -1.25 13.12
C ASP A 92 -17.15 -2.61 12.55
N LEU A 93 -16.29 -3.27 11.77
CA LEU A 93 -16.49 -4.63 11.28
C LEU A 93 -15.13 -5.34 11.13
N VAL A 94 -15.08 -6.58 11.60
CA VAL A 94 -13.92 -7.47 11.44
C VAL A 94 -14.38 -8.74 10.73
N ILE A 95 -13.69 -9.13 9.67
CA ILE A 95 -13.96 -10.33 8.87
C ILE A 95 -12.71 -11.20 8.86
N HIS A 96 -12.84 -12.43 9.37
CA HIS A 96 -11.76 -13.42 9.39
C HIS A 96 -11.93 -14.44 8.26
N ASP A 97 -11.54 -14.04 7.05
CA ASP A 97 -11.56 -14.88 5.85
C ASP A 97 -10.44 -14.45 4.88
N TYR A 98 -10.24 -15.23 3.83
CA TYR A 98 -9.39 -14.86 2.71
C TYR A 98 -9.91 -13.60 2.03
N VAL A 99 -9.02 -12.63 1.81
CA VAL A 99 -9.35 -11.36 1.15
C VAL A 99 -10.01 -11.60 -0.21
N ASP A 100 -9.52 -12.58 -0.99
CA ASP A 100 -10.07 -12.91 -2.30
C ASP A 100 -11.54 -13.35 -2.23
N ASN A 101 -11.92 -14.15 -1.22
CA ASN A 101 -13.31 -14.58 -1.02
C ASN A 101 -14.21 -13.37 -0.73
N VAL A 102 -13.76 -12.52 0.20
CA VAL A 102 -14.50 -11.31 0.62
C VAL A 102 -14.66 -10.35 -0.55
N MET A 103 -13.57 -10.06 -1.28
CA MET A 103 -13.58 -9.14 -2.41
C MET A 103 -14.41 -9.70 -3.58
N THR A 104 -14.36 -11.01 -3.85
CA THR A 104 -15.20 -11.64 -4.88
C THR A 104 -16.68 -11.50 -4.55
N LEU A 105 -17.08 -11.78 -3.31
CA LEU A 105 -18.46 -11.63 -2.86
C LEU A 105 -18.90 -10.15 -2.89
N LEU A 106 -18.03 -9.24 -2.45
CA LEU A 106 -18.28 -7.80 -2.46
C LEU A 106 -18.49 -7.28 -3.89
N CYS A 107 -17.59 -7.61 -4.82
CA CYS A 107 -17.71 -7.22 -6.22
C CYS A 107 -19.00 -7.78 -6.84
N LYS A 108 -19.34 -9.04 -6.56
CA LYS A 108 -20.63 -9.63 -6.99
C LYS A 108 -21.84 -8.89 -6.42
N THR A 109 -21.76 -8.47 -5.16
CA THR A 109 -22.85 -7.74 -4.47
C THR A 109 -23.02 -6.33 -5.03
N LEU A 110 -21.91 -5.68 -5.41
CA LEU A 110 -21.90 -4.33 -5.98
C LEU A 110 -22.08 -4.31 -7.52
N ASP A 111 -22.30 -5.47 -8.15
CA ASP A 111 -22.35 -5.64 -9.60
C ASP A 111 -21.09 -5.10 -10.33
N VAL A 112 -19.93 -5.26 -9.69
CA VAL A 112 -18.63 -4.90 -10.25
C VAL A 112 -18.02 -6.13 -10.91
N LYS A 113 -17.77 -6.05 -12.22
CA LYS A 113 -17.12 -7.12 -12.98
C LYS A 113 -15.63 -7.20 -12.63
N LEU A 114 -15.19 -8.40 -12.22
CA LEU A 114 -13.77 -8.71 -12.06
C LEU A 114 -13.18 -9.10 -13.41
N GLU A 115 -12.26 -8.28 -13.92
CA GLU A 115 -11.52 -8.60 -15.15
C GLU A 115 -10.38 -9.57 -14.86
N THR A 116 -10.13 -10.47 -15.79
CA THR A 116 -8.97 -11.35 -15.74
C THR A 116 -7.70 -10.55 -16.00
N TYR A 117 -6.68 -10.73 -15.16
CA TYR A 117 -5.38 -10.09 -15.36
C TYR A 117 -4.79 -10.44 -16.73
N ASP A 118 -4.47 -9.41 -17.51
CA ASP A 118 -3.77 -9.51 -18.79
C ASP A 118 -2.32 -9.05 -18.63
N PRO A 119 -1.32 -9.96 -18.70
CA PRO A 119 0.09 -9.61 -18.60
C PRO A 119 0.57 -8.59 -19.63
N SER A 120 -0.09 -8.50 -20.79
CA SER A 120 0.26 -7.55 -21.84
C SER A 120 -0.15 -6.11 -21.53
N SER A 121 -1.02 -5.92 -20.54
CA SER A 121 -1.47 -4.61 -20.06
C SER A 121 -0.66 -4.09 -18.86
N ASP A 122 0.16 -4.97 -18.26
CA ASP A 122 0.90 -4.66 -17.04
C ASP A 122 2.05 -3.66 -17.30
N PRO A 123 2.02 -2.45 -16.72
CA PRO A 123 3.04 -1.42 -16.95
C PRO A 123 4.43 -1.82 -16.42
N ILE A 124 4.53 -2.82 -15.54
CA ILE A 124 5.80 -3.35 -15.03
C ILE A 124 6.42 -4.32 -16.03
N LYS A 125 5.60 -5.12 -16.74
CA LYS A 125 6.07 -6.10 -17.74
C LYS A 125 6.24 -5.51 -19.14
N THR A 126 5.44 -4.51 -19.49
CA THR A 126 5.43 -3.87 -20.82
C THR A 126 6.50 -2.81 -20.99
N ARG A 127 6.95 -2.18 -19.89
CA ARG A 127 8.18 -1.41 -19.92
C ARG A 127 9.30 -2.40 -20.19
N PRO A 128 10.24 -2.11 -21.12
CA PRO A 128 11.45 -2.91 -21.22
C PRO A 128 12.02 -2.94 -19.80
N SER A 129 12.06 -4.13 -19.22
CA SER A 129 12.64 -4.32 -17.91
C SER A 129 13.99 -3.62 -18.00
N MET A 130 14.22 -2.68 -17.10
CA MET A 130 15.60 -2.43 -16.71
C MET A 130 16.04 -3.74 -16.09
N GLU A 131 16.43 -4.69 -16.93
CA GLU A 131 17.19 -5.84 -16.51
C GLU A 131 18.36 -5.24 -15.74
N TRP A 132 18.38 -5.54 -14.45
CA TRP A 132 19.54 -5.35 -13.61
C TRP A 132 20.64 -6.23 -14.19
N ARG A 133 21.30 -5.76 -15.25
CA ARG A 133 22.48 -6.40 -15.82
C ARG A 133 23.52 -6.40 -14.71
N ARG A 134 23.75 -7.58 -14.14
CA ARG A 134 24.87 -7.85 -13.23
C ARG A 134 26.19 -7.57 -13.94
#